data_AF-A0A2D6Q939-F1
#
_entry.id   AF-A0A2D6Q939-F1
#
_cell.length_a   1.000
_cell.length_b   1.000
_cell.length_c   1.000
_cell.angle_alpha   90.00
_cell.angle_beta   90.00
_cell.angle_gamma   90.00
#
_symmetry.space_group_name_H-M   'P 1'
#
loop_
_entity.id
_entity.type
_entity.pdbx_description
1 polymer ?
#
loop_
_entity_poly.entity_id
_entity_poly.type
_entity_poly.pdbx_seq_one_letter_code
_entity_poly.pdbx_strand_id
1 'polypeptide(L)' 'MVIKKEDKLQDVQELQVIAQLIDNMIIITDKLEKAYDNKDSVNFKQSKEEILKSKKQIENMLK' A
#
# COMPACT_ATOMS: atom_id res chain seq x y z
N MET A 1 25.21 -16.37 -14.39
CA MET A 1 24.72 -16.17 -13.00
C MET A 1 23.44 -17.00 -12.87
N VAL A 2 23.48 -18.10 -12.11
CA VAL A 2 22.31 -18.99 -11.96
C VAL A 2 21.40 -18.35 -10.92
N ILE A 3 20.33 -17.69 -11.36
CA ILE A 3 19.29 -17.21 -10.46
C ILE A 3 18.61 -18.45 -9.88
N LYS A 4 18.73 -18.67 -8.57
CA LYS A 4 18.13 -19.84 -7.91
C LYS A 4 16.61 -19.68 -7.95
N LYS A 5 15.88 -20.80 -8.10
CA LYS A 5 14.40 -20.79 -8.10
C LYS A 5 13.81 -20.17 -6.83
N GLU A 6 14.52 -20.28 -5.71
CA GLU A 6 14.16 -19.72 -4.41
C GLU A 6 14.14 -18.18 -4.45
N ASP A 7 15.16 -17.55 -5.03
CA ASP A 7 15.24 -16.08 -5.19
C ASP A 7 14.07 -15.54 -6.04
N LYS A 8 13.67 -16.28 -7.10
CA LYS A 8 12.51 -15.91 -7.94
C LYS A 8 11.18 -16.06 -7.22
N LEU A 9 11.04 -17.07 -6.37
CA LEU A 9 9.79 -17.31 -5.65
C LEU A 9 9.55 -16.23 -4.59
N GLN A 10 10.63 -15.79 -3.93
CA GLN A 10 10.61 -14.70 -2.97
C GLN A 10 10.24 -13.36 -3.63
N ASP A 11 10.84 -13.04 -4.79
CA ASP A 11 10.53 -11.86 -5.60
C ASP A 11 9.03 -11.78 -5.98
N VAL A 12 8.43 -12.90 -6.40
CA VAL A 12 6.99 -12.96 -6.73
C VAL A 12 6.10 -12.73 -5.50
N GLN A 13 6.48 -13.24 -4.33
CA GLN A 13 5.71 -13.03 -3.09
C GLN A 13 5.78 -11.58 -2.63
N GLU A 14 6.95 -10.95 -2.73
CA GLU A 14 7.14 -9.54 -2.41
C GLU A 14 6.30 -8.65 -3.33
N LEU A 15 6.26 -8.96 -4.63
CA LEU A 15 5.39 -8.28 -5.59
C LEU A 15 3.90 -8.48 -5.30
N GLN A 16 3.47 -9.66 -4.84
CA GLN A 16 2.08 -9.90 -4.44
C GLN A 16 1.68 -9.04 -3.23
N VAL A 17 2.56 -8.93 -2.23
CA VAL A 17 2.31 -8.07 -1.07
C VAL A 17 2.24 -6.61 -1.49
N ILE A 18 3.11 -6.16 -2.39
CA ILE A 18 3.06 -4.80 -2.95
C ILE A 18 1.72 -4.56 -3.67
N ALA A 19 1.26 -5.51 -4.49
CA ALA A 19 -0.04 -5.40 -5.17
C ALA A 19 -1.20 -5.27 -4.16
N GLN A 20 -1.20 -6.09 -3.10
CA GLN A 20 -2.21 -5.99 -2.04
C GLN A 20 -2.18 -4.64 -1.31
N LEU A 21 -0.99 -4.08 -1.07
CA LEU A 21 -0.85 -2.75 -0.45
C LEU A 21 -1.42 -1.66 -1.37
N ILE A 22 -1.21 -1.76 -2.68
CA ILE A 22 -1.78 -0.84 -3.67
C ILE A 22 -3.31 -0.96 -3.71
N ASP A 23 -3.86 -2.16 -3.74
CA ASP A 23 -5.32 -2.39 -3.73
C ASP A 23 -5.96 -1.80 -2.47
N ASN A 24 -5.32 -1.99 -1.31
CA ASN A 24 -5.76 -1.38 -0.06
C ASN A 24 -5.72 0.15 -0.10
N MET A 25 -4.69 0.75 -0.73
CA MET A 25 -4.61 2.21 -0.89
C MET A 25 -5.74 2.77 -1.76
N ILE A 26 -6.23 2.03 -2.76
CA ILE A 26 -7.39 2.44 -3.57
C ILE A 26 -8.64 2.51 -2.67
N ILE A 27 -8.87 1.49 -1.84
CA ILE A 27 -10.01 1.46 -0.90
C ILE A 27 -9.91 2.59 0.12
N ILE A 28 -8.72 2.88 0.64
CA ILE A 28 -8.52 3.96 1.62
C ILE A 28 -8.70 5.34 0.96
N THR A 29 -8.31 5.49 -0.31
CA THR A 29 -8.53 6.74 -1.06
C THR A 29 -10.03 7.04 -1.19
N ASP A 30 -10.86 6.05 -1.51
CA ASP A 30 -12.33 6.23 -1.54
C ASP A 30 -12.89 6.65 -0.16
N LYS A 31 -12.38 6.10 0.94
CA LYS A 31 -12.74 6.55 2.29
C LYS A 31 -12.30 7.98 2.57
N LEU A 32 -11.12 8.37 2.10
CA LEU A 32 -10.57 9.72 2.26
C LEU A 32 -11.43 10.74 1.50
N GLU A 33 -11.84 10.43 0.27
CA GLU A 33 -12.73 11.27 -0.53
C GLU A 33 -14.09 11.46 0.16
N LYS A 34 -14.70 10.37 0.64
CA LYS A 34 -15.95 10.45 1.42
C LYS A 34 -15.79 11.27 2.70
N ALA A 35 -14.68 11.12 3.42
CA ALA A 35 -14.42 11.91 4.62
C ALA A 35 -14.24 13.40 4.30
N TYR A 36 -13.60 13.72 3.17
CA TYR A 36 -13.48 15.09 2.68
C TYR A 36 -14.86 15.70 2.37
N ASP A 37 -15.69 15.00 1.61
CA ASP A 37 -17.04 15.44 1.24
C ASP A 37 -17.92 15.66 2.47
N ASN A 38 -17.79 14.79 3.47
CA ASN A 38 -18.53 14.88 4.73
C ASN A 38 -17.94 15.89 5.74
N LYS A 39 -16.84 16.58 5.39
CA LYS A 39 -16.08 17.47 6.29
C LYS A 39 -15.62 16.77 7.58
N ASP A 40 -15.40 15.47 7.52
CA ASP A 40 -14.91 14.65 8.63
C ASP A 40 -13.38 14.70 8.68
N SER A 41 -12.85 15.65 9.43
CA SER A 41 -11.42 15.89 9.54
C SER A 41 -10.66 14.74 10.22
N VAL A 42 -11.32 13.96 11.09
CA VAL A 42 -10.70 12.85 11.82
C VAL A 42 -10.47 11.69 10.86
N ASN A 43 -11.52 11.24 10.18
CA ASN A 43 -11.43 10.13 9.22
C ASN A 43 -10.57 10.50 8.01
N PHE A 44 -10.59 11.77 7.58
CA PHE A 44 -9.70 12.26 6.53
C PHE A 44 -8.23 12.11 6.94
N LYS A 45 -7.88 12.57 8.15
CA LYS A 45 -6.50 12.48 8.66
C LYS A 45 -6.06 11.02 8.81
N GLN A 46 -6.89 10.16 9.37
CA GLN A 46 -6.59 8.74 9.55
C GLN A 46 -6.35 8.05 8.20
N SER A 47 -7.25 8.23 7.24
CA SER A 47 -7.12 7.65 5.90
C SER A 47 -5.83 8.14 5.20
N LYS A 48 -5.47 9.42 5.36
CA LYS A 48 -4.22 9.97 4.83
C LYS A 48 -3.00 9.31 5.46
N GLU A 49 -2.99 9.10 6.77
CA GLU A 49 -1.87 8.45 7.48
C GLU A 49 -1.70 6.98 7.06
N GLU A 50 -2.81 6.26 6.85
CA GLU A 50 -2.78 4.88 6.35
C GLU A 50 -2.20 4.78 4.93
N ILE A 51 -2.59 5.67 4.01
CA ILE A 51 -2.04 5.74 2.65
C ILE A 51 -0.51 5.97 2.70
N LEU A 52 -0.06 6.91 3.55
CA LEU A 52 1.37 7.20 3.70
C LEU A 52 2.14 6.02 4.30
N LYS A 53 1.52 5.27 5.22
CA LYS A 53 2.12 4.06 5.80
C LYS A 53 2.29 2.96 4.74
N SER A 54 1.25 2.68 3.95
CA SER A 54 1.33 1.70 2.86
C SER A 54 2.40 2.08 1.83
N LYS A 55 2.46 3.36 1.44
CA LYS A 55 3.51 3.88 0.55
C LYS A 55 4.90 3.59 1.12
N LYS A 56 5.14 3.90 2.40
CA LYS A 56 6.43 3.66 3.05
C LYS A 56 6.78 2.16 3.10
N GLN A 57 5.79 1.29 3.28
CA GLN A 57 5.99 -0.16 3.25
C GLN A 57 6.42 -0.63 1.86
N ILE A 58 5.75 -0.16 0.79
CA ILE A 58 6.14 -0.46 -0.60
C ILE A 58 7.57 0.03 -0.88
N GLU A 59 7.90 1.27 -0.51
CA GLU A 59 9.24 1.83 -0.70
C GLU A 59 10.34 1.03 0.03
N ASN A 60 10.02 0.41 1.17
CA ASN A 60 10.97 -0.42 1.91
C ASN A 60 11.14 -1.81 1.28
N MET A 61 10.12 -2.33 0.61
CA MET A 61 10.18 -3.63 -0.08
C MET A 61 10.87 -3.53 -1.45
N LEU A 62 10.89 -2.34 -2.06
CA LEU A 62 11.57 -2.08 -3.33
C LEU A 62 13.04 -1.65 -3.18
N LYS A 63 13.56 -1.56 -1.95
CA LYS A 63 14.95 -1.18 -1.65
C LYS A 63 15.80 -2.40 -1.38
#